data_AF-A0AAD5H8Q6-F1
#
_entry.id   AF-A0AAD5H8Q6-F1
#
_cell.length_a   1.000
_cell.length_b   1.000
_cell.length_c   1.000
_cell.angle_alpha   90.00
_cell.angle_beta   90.00
_cell.angle_gamma   90.00
#
_symmetry.space_group_name_H-M   'P 1'
#
loop_
_entity.id
_entity.type
_entity.pdbx_description
1 polymer ?
#
loop_
_entity_poly.entity_id
_entity_poly.type
_entity_poly.pdbx_seq_one_letter_code
_entity_poly.pdbx_strand_id
1 'polypeptide(L)'
;MRRGAMGLANSGQALRATYARRSFQPLRSRQTVVQPAAGGEGSGQGGSGAISGATSGQGGSGATSGATSGQGGSGAGPSRPRREHVTFLVPGQNPLCVAHVRQRDLDGILAVAGAYGFEMPGGAPVSRSLDDLPEGGTVQLVLPSDPPMAEQVRNLQRADDNTIRGKEEEIGALLRSHARAGAAGAPVIALQTTPFKDVAGQEYVQLDAAVVAGDTAYVGEFKRVLGEGAVLDLNTKVEKIRTAMRRGVSPSLAAALQGVTHVKLFLGGQVVRKGLPVHKLAEDAALAGMSLVLPSGQALGLAAEPSPAVRL
;
A
#
# COMPACT_ATOMS: atom_id res chain seq x y z
N MET A 1 60.39 14.93 -5.24
CA MET A 1 59.57 14.52 -6.41
C MET A 1 58.10 14.77 -6.08
N ARG A 2 57.45 15.68 -6.81
CA ARG A 2 56.04 16.10 -6.65
C ARG A 2 55.16 15.33 -7.64
N ARG A 3 54.10 14.66 -7.17
CA ARG A 3 52.86 14.26 -7.87
C ARG A 3 51.82 13.98 -6.78
N GLY A 4 50.56 14.38 -6.80
CA GLY A 4 49.70 15.04 -7.78
C GLY A 4 48.28 14.68 -7.39
N ALA A 5 47.55 15.61 -6.77
CA ALA A 5 46.16 15.43 -6.34
C ALA A 5 45.19 15.80 -7.47
N MET A 6 44.30 14.88 -7.81
CA MET A 6 43.06 15.07 -8.58
C MET A 6 42.06 14.09 -7.95
N GLY A 7 40.79 14.39 -7.69
CA GLY A 7 39.91 15.50 -8.02
C GLY A 7 38.50 14.90 -7.88
N LEU A 8 37.81 15.19 -6.77
CA LEU A 8 36.45 14.71 -6.52
C LEU A 8 35.47 15.77 -7.03
N ALA A 9 34.68 15.43 -8.06
CA ALA A 9 33.61 16.28 -8.54
C ALA A 9 32.35 15.45 -8.85
N ASN A 10 31.26 15.85 -8.20
CA ASN A 10 29.88 15.90 -8.69
C ASN A 10 29.27 14.69 -9.44
N SER A 11 28.41 13.95 -8.73
CA SER A 11 27.44 13.03 -9.33
C SER A 11 26.04 13.13 -8.68
N GLY A 12 25.58 14.37 -8.45
CA GLY A 12 24.30 14.67 -7.77
C GLY A 12 23.16 15.21 -8.65
N GLN A 13 23.24 15.23 -9.98
CA GLN A 13 22.25 15.94 -10.83
C GLN A 13 21.64 15.17 -12.02
N ALA A 14 21.75 13.84 -12.11
CA ALA A 14 21.34 13.11 -13.33
C ALA A 14 20.01 12.33 -13.25
N LEU A 15 19.04 12.70 -12.39
CA LEU A 15 17.77 11.96 -12.26
C LEU A 15 16.48 12.81 -12.35
N ARG A 16 16.50 13.95 -13.05
CA ARG A 16 15.31 14.83 -13.20
C ARG A 16 14.79 15.05 -14.63
N ALA A 17 15.22 14.28 -15.63
CA ALA A 17 14.82 14.55 -17.02
C ALA A 17 14.43 13.28 -17.79
N THR A 18 13.24 12.71 -17.52
CA THR A 18 12.66 11.72 -18.46
C THR A 18 11.13 11.59 -18.48
N TYR A 19 10.36 12.45 -17.82
CA TYR A 19 8.89 12.41 -17.89
C TYR A 19 8.28 13.78 -18.22
N ALA A 20 8.44 14.21 -19.47
CA ALA A 20 7.63 15.30 -20.03
C ALA A 20 7.64 15.22 -21.55
N ARG A 21 6.72 14.45 -22.15
CA ARG A 21 6.17 14.66 -23.50
C ARG A 21 5.14 13.57 -23.85
N ARG A 22 3.87 13.81 -23.52
CA ARG A 22 2.75 13.33 -24.34
C ARG A 22 1.75 14.47 -24.47
N SER A 23 1.72 15.01 -25.68
CA SER A 23 0.80 16.03 -26.17
C SER A 23 -0.60 15.46 -26.35
N PHE A 24 -1.60 16.09 -25.75
CA PHE A 24 -3.02 15.85 -26.01
C PHE A 24 -3.53 16.85 -27.06
N GLN A 25 -4.24 16.35 -28.08
CA GLN A 25 -4.99 17.17 -29.03
C GLN A 25 -6.41 17.42 -28.49
N PRO A 26 -6.98 18.63 -28.63
CA PRO A 26 -8.37 18.89 -28.22
C PRO A 26 -9.37 18.53 -29.34
N LEU A 27 -10.42 17.80 -28.95
CA LEU A 27 -11.62 17.55 -29.75
C LEU A 27 -12.48 18.82 -29.82
N ARG A 28 -12.81 19.27 -31.03
CA ARG A 28 -13.77 20.36 -31.29
C ARG A 28 -15.20 19.82 -31.19
N SER A 29 -16.01 20.34 -30.28
CA SER A 29 -17.46 20.17 -30.28
C SER A 29 -18.17 21.47 -30.68
N ARG A 30 -19.16 21.33 -31.57
CA ARG A 30 -19.99 22.41 -32.13
C ARG A 30 -20.97 22.93 -31.07
N GLN A 31 -20.95 24.23 -30.79
CA GLN A 31 -22.02 24.91 -30.07
C GLN A 31 -23.18 25.22 -31.02
N THR A 32 -24.40 24.87 -30.61
CA THR A 32 -25.64 25.42 -31.18
C THR A 32 -26.28 26.27 -30.08
N VAL A 33 -26.43 27.57 -30.33
CA VAL A 33 -27.06 28.52 -29.42
C VAL A 33 -28.55 28.60 -29.76
N VAL A 34 -29.42 28.45 -28.77
CA VAL A 34 -30.82 28.88 -28.85
C VAL A 34 -31.16 29.66 -27.57
N GLN A 35 -31.59 30.91 -27.76
CA GLN A 35 -32.12 31.80 -26.71
C GLN A 35 -33.56 31.42 -26.32
N PRO A 36 -34.00 31.68 -25.07
CA PRO A 36 -35.32 31.30 -24.59
C PRO A 36 -36.38 32.38 -24.83
N ALA A 37 -37.63 31.93 -25.03
CA ALA A 37 -38.82 32.76 -24.96
C ALA A 37 -39.47 32.65 -23.57
N ALA A 38 -40.11 33.76 -23.18
CA ALA A 38 -40.57 34.09 -21.84
C ALA A 38 -41.87 33.40 -21.40
N GLY A 39 -42.08 33.44 -20.09
CA GLY A 39 -43.37 33.78 -19.50
C GLY A 39 -44.13 32.65 -18.83
N GLY A 40 -44.67 32.93 -17.65
CA GLY A 40 -45.82 32.19 -17.12
C GLY A 40 -45.81 32.01 -15.62
N GLU A 41 -46.25 33.04 -14.90
CA GLU A 41 -46.56 33.03 -13.47
C GLU A 41 -47.64 31.99 -13.10
N GLY A 42 -47.60 31.49 -11.87
CA GLY A 42 -48.64 30.60 -11.35
C GLY A 42 -48.47 30.29 -9.86
N SER A 43 -49.10 31.11 -9.05
CA SER A 43 -49.18 31.10 -7.58
C SER A 43 -50.08 30.00 -7.01
N GLY A 44 -49.89 29.66 -5.73
CA GLY A 44 -50.83 28.88 -4.91
C GLY A 44 -50.14 27.99 -3.87
N GLN A 45 -49.72 28.54 -2.72
CA GLN A 45 -50.44 28.53 -1.44
C GLN A 45 -50.89 27.15 -0.92
N GLY A 46 -50.31 26.80 0.23
CA GLY A 46 -51.11 26.42 1.41
C GLY A 46 -51.08 24.95 1.81
N GLY A 47 -50.60 24.68 3.03
CA GLY A 47 -50.95 23.43 3.74
C GLY A 47 -49.93 22.93 4.74
N SER A 48 -49.74 23.64 5.86
CA SER A 48 -49.16 23.07 7.08
C SER A 48 -50.12 22.04 7.69
N GLY A 49 -49.57 20.94 8.20
CA GLY A 49 -50.32 19.98 9.02
C GLY A 49 -49.46 18.80 9.44
N ALA A 50 -48.65 18.99 10.48
CA ALA A 50 -47.94 17.92 11.19
C ALA A 50 -48.88 17.20 12.14
N ILE A 51 -48.93 15.86 12.13
CA ILE A 51 -49.21 15.07 13.35
C ILE A 51 -48.48 13.71 13.26
N SER A 52 -47.75 13.45 14.33
CA SER A 52 -47.04 12.25 14.76
C SER A 52 -47.94 11.03 14.95
N GLY A 53 -47.38 9.81 14.88
CA GLY A 53 -48.05 8.64 15.46
C GLY A 53 -47.50 7.30 15.01
N ALA A 54 -46.59 6.74 15.80
CA ALA A 54 -46.11 5.37 15.68
C ALA A 54 -47.23 4.34 15.94
N THR A 55 -47.17 3.17 15.29
CA THR A 55 -47.30 1.86 15.96
C THR A 55 -47.05 0.70 15.00
N SER A 56 -46.38 -0.30 15.57
CA SER A 56 -46.09 -1.66 15.10
C SER A 56 -47.33 -2.52 14.87
N GLY A 57 -47.24 -3.49 13.95
CA GLY A 57 -48.22 -4.57 13.85
C GLY A 57 -47.86 -5.61 12.79
N GLN A 58 -47.55 -6.82 13.26
CA GLN A 58 -47.25 -8.01 12.50
C GLN A 58 -48.44 -8.53 11.67
N GLY A 59 -48.10 -9.23 10.58
CA GLY A 59 -48.70 -10.53 10.29
C GLY A 59 -49.75 -10.56 9.17
N GLY A 60 -49.62 -11.56 8.28
CA GLY A 60 -50.76 -12.08 7.54
C GLY A 60 -50.52 -12.30 6.05
N SER A 61 -49.99 -13.47 5.72
CA SER A 61 -50.04 -14.07 4.39
C SER A 61 -51.50 -14.28 3.94
N GLY A 62 -51.80 -13.96 2.69
CA GLY A 62 -53.10 -14.27 2.08
C GLY A 62 -53.08 -14.04 0.58
N ALA A 63 -52.97 -15.13 -0.19
CA ALA A 63 -53.07 -15.13 -1.64
C ALA A 63 -54.54 -15.02 -2.07
N THR A 64 -54.85 -14.10 -3.00
CA THR A 64 -55.98 -14.24 -3.91
C THR A 64 -55.67 -13.61 -5.25
N SER A 65 -55.74 -14.46 -6.27
CA SER A 65 -55.82 -14.17 -7.69
C SER A 65 -56.98 -13.24 -8.03
N GLY A 66 -56.70 -12.19 -8.80
CA GLY A 66 -57.69 -11.37 -9.48
C GLY A 66 -57.11 -10.92 -10.82
N ALA A 67 -57.50 -11.60 -11.90
CA ALA A 67 -57.25 -11.16 -13.26
C ALA A 67 -58.24 -10.04 -13.59
N THR A 68 -57.72 -8.84 -13.85
CA THR A 68 -58.46 -7.75 -14.49
C THR A 68 -57.62 -7.18 -15.61
N SER A 69 -58.05 -7.48 -16.84
CA SER A 69 -57.67 -6.78 -18.06
C SER A 69 -58.13 -5.32 -17.98
N GLY A 70 -57.17 -4.40 -17.89
CA GLY A 70 -57.40 -2.95 -17.86
C GLY A 70 -56.57 -2.26 -18.94
N GLN A 71 -57.27 -1.46 -19.76
CA GLN A 71 -56.79 -0.72 -20.91
C GLN A 71 -55.59 0.20 -20.62
N GLY A 72 -54.76 0.38 -21.65
CA GLY A 72 -53.60 1.25 -21.64
C GLY A 72 -53.94 2.71 -21.38
N GLY A 73 -53.18 3.31 -20.46
CA GLY A 73 -52.87 4.71 -20.44
C GLY A 73 -51.34 4.83 -20.45
N SER A 74 -50.78 5.41 -21.51
CA SER A 74 -49.39 5.87 -21.53
C SER A 74 -49.25 7.05 -20.57
N GLY A 75 -49.31 6.78 -19.26
CA GLY A 75 -48.91 7.72 -18.23
C GLY A 75 -47.40 7.85 -18.31
N ALA A 76 -46.91 9.06 -18.56
CA ALA A 76 -45.50 9.38 -18.39
C ALA A 76 -45.09 8.93 -16.98
N GLY A 77 -44.29 7.86 -16.91
CA GLY A 77 -43.74 7.40 -15.64
C GLY A 77 -43.01 8.55 -14.94
N PRO A 78 -42.88 8.51 -13.60
CA PRO A 78 -42.29 9.61 -12.84
C PRO A 78 -40.97 10.04 -13.50
N SER A 79 -40.92 11.30 -13.93
CA SER A 79 -39.73 11.88 -14.52
C SER A 79 -38.58 11.67 -13.53
N ARG A 80 -37.55 10.94 -13.95
CA ARG A 80 -36.38 10.68 -13.11
C ARG A 80 -35.83 12.01 -12.58
N PRO A 81 -35.37 12.07 -11.32
CA PRO A 81 -34.81 13.29 -10.76
C PRO A 81 -33.68 13.80 -11.66
N ARG A 82 -33.73 15.09 -11.98
CA ARG A 82 -32.77 15.80 -12.82
C ARG A 82 -32.58 17.22 -12.26
N ARG A 83 -31.41 17.80 -12.49
CA ARG A 83 -31.11 19.20 -12.16
C ARG A 83 -30.86 19.98 -13.45
N GLU A 84 -31.42 21.18 -13.51
CA GLU A 84 -31.33 22.02 -14.69
C GLU A 84 -30.23 23.09 -14.53
N HIS A 85 -29.53 23.36 -15.62
CA HIS A 85 -28.58 24.48 -15.76
C HIS A 85 -27.45 24.54 -14.70
N VAL A 86 -26.81 23.40 -14.42
CA VAL A 86 -25.70 23.35 -13.45
C VAL A 86 -24.38 23.69 -14.14
N THR A 87 -23.58 24.54 -13.50
CA THR A 87 -22.21 24.87 -13.93
C THR A 87 -21.18 24.23 -13.01
N PHE A 88 -20.28 23.42 -13.57
CA PHE A 88 -19.18 22.79 -12.83
C PHE A 88 -17.89 23.58 -13.04
N LEU A 89 -17.29 24.06 -11.96
CA LEU A 89 -15.95 24.67 -11.96
C LEU A 89 -14.92 23.57 -11.69
N VAL A 90 -14.06 23.33 -12.68
CA VAL A 90 -12.91 22.42 -12.53
C VAL A 90 -11.66 23.29 -12.39
N PRO A 91 -10.89 23.15 -11.29
CA PRO A 91 -9.68 23.95 -11.10
C PRO A 91 -8.74 23.88 -12.32
N GLY A 92 -8.37 25.04 -12.86
CA GLY A 92 -7.47 25.14 -14.01
C GLY A 92 -8.07 24.79 -15.38
N GLN A 93 -9.39 24.60 -15.47
CA GLN A 93 -10.09 24.34 -16.74
C GLN A 93 -11.25 25.33 -16.95
N ASN A 94 -11.78 25.35 -18.18
CA ASN A 94 -12.97 26.15 -18.49
C ASN A 94 -14.21 25.55 -17.79
N PRO A 95 -15.13 26.40 -17.27
CA PRO A 95 -16.39 25.94 -16.68
C PRO A 95 -17.18 25.04 -17.63
N LEU A 96 -17.75 23.95 -17.09
CA LEU A 96 -18.61 23.04 -17.83
C LEU A 96 -20.07 23.32 -17.47
N CYS A 97 -20.82 23.92 -18.40
CA CYS A 97 -22.24 24.18 -18.22
C CYS A 97 -23.07 23.03 -18.80
N VAL A 98 -23.92 22.42 -17.97
CA VAL A 98 -24.77 21.29 -18.37
C VAL A 98 -26.24 21.66 -18.17
N ALA A 99 -27.00 21.66 -19.26
CA ALA A 99 -28.40 22.06 -19.23
C ALA A 99 -29.28 21.09 -18.42
N HIS A 100 -28.97 19.79 -18.45
CA HIS A 100 -29.69 18.77 -17.69
C HIS A 100 -28.70 17.75 -17.13
N VAL A 101 -28.65 17.63 -15.81
CA VAL A 101 -27.80 16.67 -15.10
C VAL A 101 -28.67 15.61 -14.46
N ARG A 102 -28.41 14.33 -14.76
CA ARG A 102 -28.89 13.19 -13.96
C ARG A 102 -27.75 12.65 -13.12
N GLN A 103 -28.03 11.80 -12.13
CA GLN A 103 -26.99 11.19 -11.29
C GLN A 103 -25.91 10.50 -12.12
N ARG A 104 -26.29 9.77 -13.17
CA ARG A 104 -25.34 9.12 -14.08
C ARG A 104 -24.43 10.11 -14.82
N ASP A 105 -24.97 11.28 -15.18
CA ASP A 105 -24.19 12.33 -15.87
C ASP A 105 -23.21 12.96 -14.88
N LEU A 106 -23.65 13.22 -13.65
CA LEU A 106 -22.81 13.68 -12.55
C LEU A 106 -21.68 12.69 -12.25
N ASP A 107 -21.98 11.39 -12.13
CA ASP A 107 -20.97 10.35 -11.91
C ASP A 107 -19.94 10.32 -13.04
N GLY A 108 -20.40 10.48 -14.30
CA GLY A 108 -19.53 10.59 -15.47
C GLY A 108 -18.64 11.83 -15.44
N ILE A 109 -19.19 13.00 -15.09
CA ILE A 109 -18.46 14.26 -14.96
C ILE A 109 -17.39 14.15 -13.88
N LEU A 110 -17.74 13.61 -12.69
CA LEU A 110 -16.79 13.39 -11.60
C LEU A 110 -15.67 12.44 -12.01
N ALA A 111 -15.99 11.34 -12.69
CA ALA A 111 -15.00 10.38 -13.15
C ALA A 111 -14.04 10.98 -14.21
N VAL A 112 -14.56 11.72 -15.18
CA VAL A 112 -13.76 12.38 -16.23
C VAL A 112 -12.87 13.47 -15.65
N ALA A 113 -13.38 14.24 -14.68
CA ALA A 113 -12.62 15.27 -13.99
C ALA A 113 -11.64 14.71 -12.94
N GLY A 114 -11.73 13.41 -12.61
CA GLY A 114 -10.98 12.80 -11.50
C GLY A 114 -11.39 13.35 -10.13
N ALA A 115 -12.59 13.91 -9.99
CA ALA A 115 -13.07 14.54 -8.77
C ALA A 115 -13.74 13.53 -7.82
N TYR A 116 -13.61 13.74 -6.51
CA TYR A 116 -14.30 12.91 -5.51
C TYR A 116 -15.72 13.41 -5.19
N GLY A 117 -16.05 14.63 -5.56
CA GLY A 117 -17.38 15.23 -5.44
C GLY A 117 -17.34 16.72 -5.78
N PHE A 118 -18.32 17.48 -5.30
CA PHE A 118 -18.37 18.93 -5.46
C PHE A 118 -18.65 19.62 -4.12
N GLU A 119 -18.11 20.83 -3.96
CA GLU A 119 -18.35 21.69 -2.81
C GLU A 119 -19.72 22.37 -2.93
N MET A 120 -20.43 22.37 -1.81
CA MET A 120 -21.72 23.04 -1.67
C MET A 120 -21.52 24.53 -1.39
N PRO A 121 -22.38 25.42 -1.93
CA PRO A 121 -22.38 26.83 -1.56
C PRO A 121 -22.48 27.00 -0.04
N GLY A 122 -21.60 27.80 0.56
CA GLY A 122 -21.58 28.04 2.01
C GLY A 122 -20.66 27.13 2.83
N GLY A 123 -19.79 26.33 2.19
CA GLY A 123 -18.76 25.53 2.88
C GLY A 123 -19.27 24.24 3.51
N ALA A 124 -20.43 23.74 3.06
CA ALA A 124 -20.97 22.44 3.44
C ALA A 124 -20.11 21.28 2.90
N PRO A 125 -20.21 20.06 3.49
CA PRO A 125 -19.40 18.91 3.11
C PRO A 125 -19.54 18.56 1.62
N VAL A 126 -18.48 17.96 1.08
CA VAL A 126 -18.41 17.57 -0.33
C VAL A 126 -19.47 16.52 -0.64
N SER A 127 -20.33 16.80 -1.62
CA SER A 127 -21.39 15.89 -2.03
C SER A 127 -21.10 15.21 -3.37
N ARG A 128 -21.74 14.05 -3.57
CA ARG A 128 -21.83 13.32 -4.84
C ARG A 128 -23.29 13.09 -5.26
N SER A 129 -24.25 13.59 -4.49
CA SER A 129 -25.67 13.38 -4.76
C SER A 129 -26.18 14.44 -5.71
N LEU A 130 -26.96 14.02 -6.71
CA LEU A 130 -27.71 14.91 -7.59
C LEU A 130 -28.67 15.81 -6.79
N ASP A 131 -29.23 15.30 -5.70
CA ASP A 131 -30.20 16.04 -4.89
C ASP A 131 -29.57 17.25 -4.21
N ASP A 132 -28.26 17.20 -3.97
CA ASP A 132 -27.50 18.29 -3.36
C ASP A 132 -27.04 19.33 -4.40
N LEU A 133 -27.13 19.05 -5.71
CA LEU A 133 -26.75 20.06 -6.71
C LEU A 133 -27.75 21.22 -6.73
N PRO A 134 -27.28 22.48 -6.64
CA PRO A 134 -28.14 23.66 -6.75
C PRO A 134 -28.66 23.80 -8.19
N GLU A 135 -29.97 23.97 -8.32
CA GLU A 135 -30.61 24.22 -9.60
C GLU A 135 -30.22 25.60 -10.14
N GLY A 136 -29.77 25.67 -11.40
CA GLY A 136 -29.20 26.89 -12.00
C GLY A 136 -27.87 27.35 -11.36
N GLY A 137 -27.31 26.57 -10.44
CA GLY A 137 -26.17 26.98 -9.62
C GLY A 137 -24.81 26.60 -10.20
N THR A 138 -23.77 27.16 -9.56
CA THR A 138 -22.37 26.84 -9.85
C THR A 138 -21.78 26.07 -8.68
N VAL A 139 -21.10 24.95 -8.96
CA VAL A 139 -20.42 24.13 -7.95
C VAL A 139 -18.96 23.93 -8.32
N GLN A 140 -18.08 23.85 -7.32
CA GLN A 140 -16.66 23.58 -7.53
C GLN A 140 -16.40 22.09 -7.37
N LEU A 141 -15.83 21.45 -8.39
CA LEU A 141 -15.39 20.07 -8.30
C LEU A 141 -14.17 19.99 -7.41
N VAL A 142 -14.20 19.02 -6.49
CA VAL A 142 -13.10 18.79 -5.58
C VAL A 142 -12.24 17.67 -6.11
N LEU A 143 -11.06 18.05 -6.56
CA LEU A 143 -10.06 17.12 -7.04
C LEU A 143 -9.33 16.51 -5.83
N PRO A 144 -8.92 15.24 -5.91
CA PRO A 144 -7.92 14.73 -5.00
C PRO A 144 -6.68 15.59 -5.20
N SER A 145 -6.37 16.42 -4.21
CA SER A 145 -5.06 17.05 -4.14
C SER A 145 -4.03 15.94 -4.22
N ASP A 146 -2.94 16.13 -4.97
CA ASP A 146 -1.76 15.28 -4.81
C ASP A 146 -1.50 15.16 -3.30
N PRO A 147 -1.38 13.94 -2.75
CA PRO A 147 -1.15 13.79 -1.32
C PRO A 147 0.05 14.67 -0.96
N PRO A 148 0.00 15.44 0.13
CA PRO A 148 1.10 16.31 0.52
C PRO A 148 2.41 15.52 0.42
N MET A 149 3.53 16.13 0.01
CA MET A 149 4.80 15.40 -0.16
C MET A 149 5.14 14.50 1.05
N ALA A 150 4.76 14.90 2.26
CA ALA A 150 4.92 14.11 3.48
C ALA A 150 4.14 12.77 3.44
N GLU A 151 2.92 12.76 2.89
CA GLU A 151 2.11 11.56 2.68
C GLU A 151 2.66 10.70 1.53
N GLN A 152 3.16 11.30 0.44
CA GLN A 152 3.86 10.56 -0.61
C GLN A 152 5.11 9.84 -0.08
N VAL A 153 5.92 10.53 0.72
CA VAL A 153 7.10 9.95 1.37
C VAL A 153 6.69 8.83 2.33
N ARG A 154 5.66 9.03 3.15
CA ARG A 154 5.13 7.96 4.04
C ARG A 154 4.61 6.76 3.26
N ASN A 155 3.93 6.98 2.13
CA ASN A 155 3.41 5.88 1.31
C ASN A 155 4.54 5.10 0.63
N LEU A 156 5.59 5.78 0.17
CA LEU A 156 6.81 5.14 -0.34
C LEU A 156 7.52 4.35 0.76
N GLN A 157 7.67 4.92 1.96
CA GLN A 157 8.23 4.23 3.12
C GLN A 157 7.43 2.98 3.47
N ARG A 158 6.10 3.07 3.54
CA ARG A 158 5.23 1.91 3.79
C ARG A 158 5.36 0.83 2.71
N ALA A 159 5.47 1.22 1.44
CA ALA A 159 5.65 0.26 0.35
C ALA A 159 7.00 -0.47 0.45
N ASP A 160 8.07 0.27 0.77
CA ASP A 160 9.39 -0.30 1.02
C ASP A 160 9.38 -1.21 2.26
N ASP A 161 8.76 -0.80 3.37
CA ASP A 161 8.63 -1.58 4.60
C ASP A 161 7.86 -2.88 4.37
N ASN A 162 6.75 -2.82 3.63
CA ASN A 162 5.96 -4.00 3.27
C ASN A 162 6.76 -4.97 2.39
N THR A 163 7.59 -4.44 1.49
CA THR A 163 8.45 -5.25 0.64
C THR A 163 9.53 -5.95 1.47
N ILE A 164 10.16 -5.24 2.40
CA ILE A 164 11.16 -5.81 3.32
C ILE A 164 10.51 -6.92 4.16
N ARG A 165 9.36 -6.63 4.78
CA ARG A 165 8.62 -7.62 5.58
C ARG A 165 8.26 -8.87 4.78
N GLY A 166 7.80 -8.72 3.54
CA GLY A 166 7.53 -9.86 2.66
C GLY A 166 8.79 -10.72 2.41
N LYS A 167 9.97 -10.10 2.31
CA LYS A 167 11.24 -10.82 2.17
C LYS A 167 11.70 -11.49 3.47
N GLU A 168 11.49 -10.86 4.62
CA GLU A 168 11.73 -11.47 5.94
C GLU A 168 10.86 -12.73 6.12
N GLU A 169 9.59 -12.66 5.72
CA GLU A 169 8.66 -13.80 5.73
C GLU A 169 9.10 -14.93 4.78
N GLU A 170 9.54 -14.59 3.56
CA GLU A 170 10.10 -15.57 2.60
C GLU A 170 11.35 -16.26 3.17
N ILE A 171 12.27 -15.51 3.79
CA ILE A 171 13.43 -16.09 4.49
C ILE A 171 12.95 -16.98 5.63
N GLY A 172 12.02 -16.50 6.47
CA GLY A 172 11.47 -17.31 7.57
C GLY A 172 10.82 -18.62 7.10
N ALA A 173 10.19 -18.64 5.93
CA ALA A 173 9.68 -19.86 5.30
C ALA A 173 10.83 -20.81 4.87
N LEU A 174 11.87 -20.26 4.24
CA LEU A 174 13.08 -21.00 3.86
C LEU A 174 13.75 -21.63 5.10
N LEU A 175 13.97 -20.85 6.16
CA LEU A 175 14.58 -21.33 7.41
C LEU A 175 13.76 -22.48 8.03
N ARG A 176 12.43 -22.35 8.07
CA ARG A 176 11.56 -23.43 8.58
C ARG A 176 11.68 -24.70 7.75
N SER A 177 11.77 -24.58 6.42
CA SER A 177 11.98 -25.72 5.52
C SER A 177 13.30 -26.43 5.84
N HIS A 178 14.40 -25.67 5.94
CA HIS A 178 15.71 -26.22 6.29
C HIS A 178 15.77 -26.80 7.70
N ALA A 179 15.10 -26.17 8.67
CA ALA A 179 15.02 -26.66 10.04
C ALA A 179 14.30 -28.01 10.12
N ARG A 180 13.18 -28.17 9.41
CA ARG A 180 12.45 -29.45 9.33
C ARG A 180 13.27 -30.56 8.69
N ALA A 181 14.05 -30.23 7.67
CA ALA A 181 14.92 -31.20 7.00
C ALA A 181 16.14 -31.57 7.85
N GLY A 182 16.75 -30.59 8.53
CA GLY A 182 18.00 -30.76 9.29
C GLY A 182 17.81 -31.31 10.70
N ALA A 183 16.64 -31.12 11.32
CA ALA A 183 16.30 -31.58 12.66
C ALA A 183 14.97 -32.35 12.63
N ALA A 184 14.95 -33.46 11.88
CA ALA A 184 13.75 -34.26 11.69
C ALA A 184 13.13 -34.68 13.04
N GLY A 185 11.85 -34.37 13.23
CA GLY A 185 11.11 -34.67 14.46
C GLY A 185 11.26 -33.64 15.60
N ALA A 186 12.17 -32.67 15.50
CA ALA A 186 12.25 -31.59 16.46
C ALA A 186 11.15 -30.53 16.20
N PRO A 187 10.57 -29.93 17.26
CA PRO A 187 9.68 -28.79 17.08
C PRO A 187 10.45 -27.61 16.47
N VAL A 188 9.84 -26.94 15.50
CA VAL A 188 10.40 -25.72 14.88
C VAL A 188 9.72 -24.51 15.49
N ILE A 189 10.48 -23.74 16.26
CA ILE A 189 10.00 -22.58 17.00
C ILE A 189 10.52 -21.32 16.31
N ALA A 190 9.62 -20.46 15.83
CA ALA A 190 10.02 -19.16 15.30
C ALA A 190 10.34 -18.20 16.45
N LEU A 191 11.46 -17.47 16.33
CA LEU A 191 11.82 -16.42 17.24
C LEU A 191 11.15 -15.11 16.84
N GLN A 192 10.97 -14.21 17.80
CA GLN A 192 10.47 -12.86 17.52
C GLN A 192 11.46 -12.08 16.64
N THR A 193 10.92 -11.28 15.73
CA THR A 193 11.69 -10.36 14.87
C THR A 193 11.83 -8.96 15.47
N THR A 194 11.18 -8.71 16.62
CA THR A 194 11.39 -7.51 17.42
C THR A 194 12.81 -7.52 18.03
N PRO A 195 13.46 -6.35 18.17
CA PRO A 195 14.79 -6.28 18.76
C PRO A 195 14.83 -6.89 20.17
N PHE A 196 15.77 -7.81 20.38
CA PHE A 196 16.13 -8.26 21.72
C PHE A 196 16.84 -7.14 22.45
N LYS A 197 16.53 -6.97 23.73
CA LYS A 197 17.07 -5.91 24.56
C LYS A 197 18.18 -6.40 25.47
N ASP A 198 19.11 -5.52 25.81
CA ASP A 198 20.10 -5.78 26.84
C ASP A 198 19.52 -5.58 28.26
N VAL A 199 20.36 -5.80 29.28
CA VAL A 199 20.00 -5.57 30.69
C VAL A 199 19.63 -4.12 31.02
N ALA A 200 20.04 -3.15 30.20
CA ALA A 200 19.69 -1.73 30.35
C ALA A 200 18.43 -1.35 29.56
N GLY A 201 17.79 -2.33 28.89
CA GLY A 201 16.60 -2.12 28.07
C GLY A 201 16.88 -1.50 26.70
N GLN A 202 18.14 -1.37 26.29
CA GLN A 202 18.55 -0.88 24.97
C GLN A 202 18.47 -1.99 23.93
N GLU A 203 18.26 -1.63 22.67
CA GLU A 203 18.26 -2.59 21.57
C GLU A 203 19.65 -3.22 21.42
N TYR A 204 19.70 -4.54 21.58
CA TYR A 204 20.94 -5.30 21.54
C TYR A 204 21.16 -5.92 20.16
N VAL A 205 20.19 -6.70 19.68
CA VAL A 205 20.23 -7.32 18.35
C VAL A 205 18.82 -7.52 17.82
N GLN A 206 18.64 -7.30 16.52
CA GLN A 206 17.43 -7.64 15.79
C GLN A 206 17.78 -8.74 14.77
N LEU A 207 16.92 -9.75 14.67
CA LEU A 207 17.05 -10.84 13.71
C LEU A 207 15.88 -10.71 12.72
N ASP A 208 16.20 -10.64 11.43
CA ASP A 208 15.20 -10.45 10.38
C ASP A 208 14.30 -11.68 10.28
N ALA A 209 14.89 -12.87 10.39
CA ALA A 209 14.19 -14.11 10.62
C ALA A 209 15.05 -15.06 11.45
N ALA A 210 14.45 -15.77 12.41
CA ALA A 210 15.15 -16.84 13.11
C ALA A 210 14.19 -17.93 13.56
N VAL A 211 14.67 -19.18 13.51
CA VAL A 211 13.94 -20.34 14.04
C VAL A 211 14.89 -21.25 14.80
N VAL A 212 14.39 -21.92 15.83
CA VAL A 212 15.12 -22.92 16.61
C VAL A 212 14.49 -24.28 16.33
N ALA A 213 15.33 -25.29 16.08
CA ALA A 213 14.93 -26.68 15.99
C ALA A 213 16.00 -27.58 16.60
N GLY A 214 15.65 -28.27 17.68
CA GLY A 214 16.60 -29.06 18.47
C GLY A 214 17.66 -28.16 19.11
N ASP A 215 18.94 -28.49 18.91
CA ASP A 215 20.09 -27.74 19.42
C ASP A 215 20.60 -26.68 18.43
N THR A 216 19.89 -26.45 17.33
CA THR A 216 20.35 -25.59 16.23
C THR A 216 19.40 -24.41 16.02
N ALA A 217 19.95 -23.20 16.03
CA ALA A 217 19.27 -22.00 15.55
C ALA A 217 19.56 -21.79 14.05
N TYR A 218 18.56 -21.39 13.29
CA TYR A 218 18.66 -21.01 11.89
C TYR A 218 18.36 -19.52 11.85
N VAL A 219 19.34 -18.70 11.46
CA VAL A 219 19.26 -17.24 11.46
C VAL A 219 19.40 -16.73 10.04
N GLY A 220 18.43 -15.95 9.61
CA GLY A 220 18.38 -15.31 8.31
C GLY A 220 18.49 -13.80 8.45
N GLU A 221 19.35 -13.21 7.63
CA GLU A 221 19.50 -11.77 7.49
C GLU A 221 19.11 -11.37 6.07
N PHE A 222 18.33 -10.31 5.91
CA PHE A 222 17.95 -9.77 4.62
C PHE A 222 18.59 -8.40 4.37
N LYS A 223 19.31 -8.27 3.25
CA LYS A 223 19.81 -6.98 2.76
C LYS A 223 19.20 -6.66 1.40
N ARG A 224 18.71 -5.43 1.23
CA ARG A 224 18.23 -4.95 -0.09
C ARG A 224 19.32 -5.06 -1.15
N VAL A 225 20.54 -4.66 -0.80
CA VAL A 225 21.74 -4.79 -1.63
C VAL A 225 22.82 -5.51 -0.85
N LEU A 226 23.25 -6.66 -1.35
CA LEU A 226 24.36 -7.41 -0.78
C LEU A 226 25.68 -6.85 -1.29
N GLY A 227 26.53 -6.46 -0.34
CA GLY A 227 27.91 -6.05 -0.59
C GLY A 227 28.85 -6.69 0.43
N GLU A 228 30.11 -6.28 0.40
CA GLU A 228 31.16 -6.84 1.25
C GLU A 228 30.85 -6.68 2.75
N GLY A 229 30.17 -5.58 3.13
CA GLY A 229 29.77 -5.31 4.51
C GLY A 229 28.66 -6.22 5.04
N ALA A 230 27.92 -6.92 4.16
CA ALA A 230 26.79 -7.75 4.58
C ALA A 230 27.23 -8.99 5.38
N VAL A 231 28.36 -9.59 4.97
CA VAL A 231 28.97 -10.72 5.69
C VAL A 231 29.47 -10.27 7.07
N LEU A 232 30.11 -9.09 7.14
CA LEU A 232 30.60 -8.54 8.41
C LEU A 232 29.47 -8.24 9.40
N ASP A 233 28.35 -7.73 8.91
CA ASP A 233 27.18 -7.43 9.75
C ASP A 233 26.60 -8.69 10.38
N LEU A 234 26.40 -9.76 9.58
CA LEU A 234 25.89 -11.03 10.09
C LEU A 234 26.89 -11.67 11.08
N ASN A 235 28.19 -11.60 10.82
CA ASN A 235 29.22 -12.02 11.79
C ASN A 235 29.11 -11.26 13.12
N THR A 236 28.88 -9.95 13.06
CA THR A 236 28.69 -9.12 14.26
C THR A 236 27.45 -9.57 15.05
N LYS A 237 26.34 -9.91 14.37
CA LYS A 237 25.15 -10.46 15.02
C LYS A 237 25.41 -11.82 15.68
N VAL A 238 26.21 -12.70 15.07
CA VAL A 238 26.61 -13.98 15.67
C VAL A 238 27.45 -13.78 16.93
N GLU A 239 28.40 -12.85 16.93
CA GLU A 239 29.17 -12.51 18.13
C GLU A 239 28.27 -11.95 19.25
N LYS A 240 27.26 -11.15 18.89
CA LYS A 240 26.23 -10.71 19.85
C LYS A 240 25.43 -11.89 20.41
N ILE A 241 25.02 -12.85 19.57
CA ILE A 241 24.31 -14.06 20.02
C ILE A 241 25.19 -14.87 20.99
N ARG A 242 26.45 -15.14 20.63
CA ARG A 242 27.43 -15.83 21.50
C ARG A 242 27.59 -15.12 22.84
N THR A 243 27.75 -13.80 22.79
CA THR A 243 27.92 -12.98 23.98
C THR A 243 26.67 -13.01 24.87
N ALA A 244 25.47 -12.90 24.29
CA ALA A 244 24.23 -13.00 25.03
C ALA A 244 24.09 -14.36 25.73
N MET A 245 24.41 -15.46 25.06
CA MET A 245 24.31 -16.80 25.63
C MET A 245 25.34 -17.06 26.73
N ARG A 246 26.59 -16.62 26.55
CA ARG A 246 27.68 -16.88 27.50
C ARG A 246 27.68 -15.94 28.70
N ARG A 247 27.30 -14.67 28.48
CA ARG A 247 27.42 -13.61 29.49
C ARG A 247 26.08 -13.06 29.97
N GLY A 248 24.96 -13.52 29.42
CA GLY A 248 23.62 -13.08 29.82
C GLY A 248 23.33 -11.60 29.53
N VAL A 249 24.05 -10.96 28.60
CA VAL A 249 23.90 -9.52 28.29
C VAL A 249 22.50 -9.18 27.76
N SER A 250 21.87 -10.13 27.06
CA SER A 250 20.47 -10.05 26.66
C SER A 250 19.73 -11.28 27.21
N PRO A 251 19.09 -11.16 28.41
CA PRO A 251 18.46 -12.30 29.07
C PRO A 251 17.34 -12.94 28.25
N SER A 252 16.54 -12.13 27.53
CA SER A 252 15.45 -12.65 26.69
C SER A 252 15.97 -13.41 25.48
N LEU A 253 17.08 -12.98 24.87
CA LEU A 253 17.73 -13.73 23.79
C LEU A 253 18.34 -15.04 24.30
N ALA A 254 19.03 -14.98 25.45
CA ALA A 254 19.62 -16.17 26.05
C ALA A 254 18.54 -17.22 26.41
N ALA A 255 17.40 -16.78 26.93
CA ALA A 255 16.25 -17.65 27.19
C ALA A 255 15.65 -18.24 25.91
N ALA A 256 15.50 -17.42 24.86
CA ALA A 256 14.99 -17.88 23.56
C ALA A 256 15.92 -18.90 22.87
N LEU A 257 17.21 -18.91 23.21
CA LEU A 257 18.22 -19.81 22.68
C LEU A 257 18.67 -20.88 23.69
N GLN A 258 17.89 -21.12 24.74
CA GLN A 258 18.24 -22.13 25.74
C GLN A 258 18.35 -23.52 25.09
N GLY A 259 19.47 -24.21 25.33
CA GLY A 259 19.75 -25.53 24.76
C GLY A 259 20.30 -25.51 23.33
N VAL A 260 20.36 -24.34 22.68
CA VAL A 260 21.02 -24.18 21.38
C VAL A 260 22.53 -24.25 21.56
N THR A 261 23.21 -25.02 20.71
CA THR A 261 24.68 -25.13 20.66
C THR A 261 25.26 -24.80 19.29
N HIS A 262 24.42 -24.79 18.25
CA HIS A 262 24.79 -24.53 16.87
C HIS A 262 23.93 -23.43 16.24
N VAL A 263 24.49 -22.72 15.27
CA VAL A 263 23.78 -21.76 14.43
C VAL A 263 24.06 -22.02 12.95
N LYS A 264 23.01 -22.05 12.12
CA LYS A 264 23.11 -22.01 10.65
C LYS A 264 22.71 -20.63 10.17
N LEU A 265 23.58 -20.03 9.35
CA LEU A 265 23.45 -18.64 8.93
C LEU A 265 23.01 -18.58 7.47
N PHE A 266 22.06 -17.71 7.18
CA PHE A 266 21.52 -17.47 5.85
C PHE A 266 21.59 -15.98 5.54
N LEU A 267 22.36 -15.60 4.53
CA LEU A 267 22.48 -14.22 4.10
C LEU A 267 21.65 -14.02 2.84
N GLY A 268 20.48 -13.43 3.00
CA GLY A 268 19.53 -13.10 1.95
C GLY A 268 19.74 -11.72 1.37
N GLY A 269 19.50 -11.57 0.07
CA GLY A 269 19.33 -10.22 -0.48
C GLY A 269 18.70 -10.14 -1.86
N GLN A 270 18.07 -9.00 -2.14
CA GLN A 270 17.33 -8.78 -3.40
C GLN A 270 18.26 -8.68 -4.60
N VAL A 271 19.38 -7.97 -4.46
CA VAL A 271 20.38 -7.81 -5.51
C VAL A 271 21.78 -7.82 -4.93
N VAL A 272 22.75 -8.23 -5.74
CA VAL A 272 24.18 -8.09 -5.42
C VAL A 272 24.66 -6.74 -5.94
N ARG A 273 25.52 -6.07 -5.15
CA ARG A 273 26.12 -4.78 -5.50
C ARG A 273 26.74 -4.84 -6.90
N LYS A 274 26.47 -3.83 -7.72
CA LYS A 274 27.05 -3.72 -9.06
C LYS A 274 28.58 -3.81 -9.00
N GLY A 275 29.16 -4.71 -9.79
CA GLY A 275 30.60 -4.94 -9.85
C GLY A 275 31.14 -5.99 -8.88
N LEU A 276 30.30 -6.52 -7.97
CA LEU A 276 30.66 -7.66 -7.12
C LEU A 276 30.13 -8.95 -7.74
N PRO A 277 31.01 -9.90 -8.14
CA PRO A 277 30.56 -11.17 -8.69
C PRO A 277 29.84 -12.02 -7.63
N VAL A 278 28.71 -12.63 -8.00
CA VAL A 278 27.91 -13.48 -7.10
C VAL A 278 28.72 -14.63 -6.52
N HIS A 279 29.56 -15.29 -7.33
CA HIS A 279 30.40 -16.41 -6.86
C HIS A 279 31.39 -15.97 -5.79
N LYS A 280 31.98 -14.78 -5.93
CA LYS A 280 32.91 -14.23 -4.93
C LYS A 280 32.19 -13.96 -3.61
N LEU A 281 31.00 -13.35 -3.68
CA LEU A 281 30.18 -13.13 -2.49
C LEU A 281 29.75 -14.46 -1.83
N ALA A 282 29.41 -15.47 -2.63
CA ALA A 282 29.06 -16.79 -2.12
C ALA A 282 30.26 -17.47 -1.44
N GLU A 283 31.47 -17.34 -2.00
CA GLU A 283 32.71 -17.80 -1.39
C GLU A 283 33.01 -17.07 -0.07
N ASP A 284 32.93 -15.74 -0.06
CA ASP A 284 33.12 -14.92 1.14
C ASP A 284 32.10 -15.29 2.24
N ALA A 285 30.84 -15.50 1.87
CA ALA A 285 29.79 -15.94 2.79
C ALA A 285 30.08 -17.36 3.32
N ALA A 286 30.44 -18.30 2.45
CA ALA A 286 30.75 -19.68 2.84
C ALA A 286 31.97 -19.77 3.77
N LEU A 287 33.01 -18.96 3.53
CA LEU A 287 34.17 -18.83 4.42
C LEU A 287 33.79 -18.33 5.82
N ALA A 288 32.72 -17.54 5.92
CA ALA A 288 32.14 -17.11 7.19
C ALA A 288 31.09 -18.08 7.77
N GLY A 289 30.88 -19.25 7.14
CA GLY A 289 29.87 -20.22 7.56
C GLY A 289 28.43 -19.82 7.23
N MET A 290 28.23 -19.00 6.20
CA MET A 290 26.93 -18.44 5.81
C MET A 290 26.48 -18.95 4.45
N SER A 291 25.24 -19.43 4.40
CA SER A 291 24.57 -19.82 3.17
C SER A 291 24.03 -18.57 2.46
N LEU A 292 24.48 -18.29 1.25
CA LEU A 292 23.97 -17.17 0.46
C LEU A 292 22.60 -17.51 -0.14
N VAL A 293 21.61 -16.64 0.06
CA VAL A 293 20.24 -16.77 -0.42
C VAL A 293 19.92 -15.62 -1.37
N LEU A 294 19.55 -15.93 -2.60
CA LEU A 294 19.23 -14.95 -3.65
C LEU A 294 17.88 -15.26 -4.30
N PRO A 295 17.24 -14.30 -4.98
CA PRO A 295 16.08 -14.56 -5.81
C PRO A 295 16.40 -15.62 -6.88
N SER A 296 15.61 -16.68 -6.90
CA SER A 296 15.65 -17.76 -7.89
C SER A 296 14.25 -17.99 -8.44
N GLY A 297 13.97 -17.48 -9.64
CA GLY A 297 12.63 -17.56 -10.24
C GLY A 297 11.61 -16.73 -9.47
N GLN A 298 10.57 -17.38 -8.94
CA GLN A 298 9.49 -16.72 -8.18
C GLN A 298 9.74 -16.67 -6.66
N ALA A 299 10.83 -17.26 -6.16
CA ALA A 299 11.10 -17.38 -4.73
C ALA A 299 12.57 -17.09 -4.38
N LEU A 300 12.92 -17.13 -3.09
CA LEU A 300 14.30 -17.17 -2.63
C LEU A 300 14.86 -18.59 -2.74
N GLY A 301 16.13 -18.70 -3.11
CA GLY A 301 16.85 -19.97 -3.21
C GLY A 301 18.31 -19.83 -2.82
N LEU A 302 18.94 -20.96 -2.49
CA LEU A 302 20.36 -21.01 -2.19
C LEU A 302 21.19 -20.76 -3.45
N ALA A 303 22.20 -19.90 -3.34
CA ALA A 303 23.12 -19.62 -4.44
C ALA A 303 24.20 -20.71 -4.61
N ALA A 304 24.41 -21.53 -3.58
CA ALA A 304 25.37 -22.64 -3.52
C ALA A 304 24.90 -23.69 -2.50
N GLU A 305 25.68 -24.75 -2.28
CA GLU A 305 25.39 -25.68 -1.18
C GLU A 305 25.33 -24.94 0.18
N PRO A 306 24.40 -25.31 1.06
CA PRO A 306 24.26 -24.63 2.34
C PRO A 306 25.48 -24.87 3.23
N SER A 307 25.97 -23.80 3.83
CA SER A 307 27.11 -23.84 4.74
C SER A 307 26.82 -24.65 6.01
N PRO A 308 27.85 -25.28 6.61
CA PRO A 308 27.69 -26.04 7.84
C PRO A 308 27.28 -25.15 9.00
N ALA A 309 26.71 -25.77 10.04
CA ALA A 309 26.39 -25.05 11.27
C ALA A 309 27.68 -24.64 12.01
N VAL A 310 27.66 -23.45 12.59
CA VAL A 310 28.74 -22.89 13.39
C VAL A 310 28.41 -23.09 14.87
N ARG A 311 29.40 -23.45 15.68
CA ARG A 311 29.22 -23.61 17.13
C ARG A 311 29.10 -22.25 17.84
N LEU A 312 28.19 -22.16 18.82
CA LEU A 312 27.97 -20.99 19.68
C LEU A 312 28.79 -21.06 20.98
#